data_AF-A0A4Z0Q0Z5-F1
#
_entry.id   AF-A0A4Z0Q0Z5-F1
#
_cell.length_a   1.000
_cell.length_b   1.000
_cell.length_c   1.000
_cell.angle_alpha   90.00
_cell.angle_beta   90.00
_cell.angle_gamma   90.00
#
_symmetry.space_group_name_H-M   'P 1'
#
loop_
_entity.id
_entity.type
_entity.pdbx_description
1 polymer ?
#
loop_
_entity_poly.entity_id
_entity_poly.type
_entity_poly.pdbx_seq_one_letter_code
_entity_poly.pdbx_strand_id
1 'polypeptide(L)'
;MSAPLSPGPDSLQSKTDAELLFLAQNPSFYHPDLVRAARQELARRGVALPVAPAPETAQATDEPDDVPPRRWQLPALLLGLLGLAAALYWWPVGNKNWKNKLGPVPKRELVAVPTHVLPSFDSLTTAQLGQMPATLPTPERRDTTAQRKFLLLARRFWEAENQSDYLYQQALAARIDSTFPGQVDLTLDKWRRLTSVLVYDHKLQPTMSARVASMHHAALVRRETLTTMKGLYLSGRPPLDQGLMYFNDSVTVLRQALLGVPAARRIRPMEELRRRVEAEEARQASPQV
;
A
#
# COMPACT_ATOMS: atom_id res chain seq x y z
N MET A 1 10.17 12.83 -16.51
CA MET A 1 11.07 13.12 -15.38
C MET A 1 10.21 13.31 -14.15
N SER A 2 10.25 12.35 -13.22
CA SER A 2 9.36 12.31 -12.06
C SER A 2 10.00 13.04 -10.88
N ALA A 3 9.35 14.08 -10.38
CA ALA A 3 9.75 14.74 -9.15
C ALA A 3 9.44 13.83 -7.94
N PRO A 4 10.30 13.78 -6.90
CA PRO A 4 9.95 13.17 -5.63
C PRO A 4 8.90 14.03 -4.93
N LEU A 5 7.65 13.56 -4.90
CA LEU A 5 6.55 14.20 -4.16
C LEU A 5 6.70 13.90 -2.68
N SER A 6 7.44 14.75 -1.98
CA SER A 6 7.34 14.85 -0.52
C SER A 6 5.93 15.30 -0.15
N PRO A 7 5.28 14.73 0.88
CA PRO A 7 4.02 15.27 1.40
C PRO A 7 4.27 16.73 1.80
N GLY A 8 3.43 17.64 1.29
CA GLY A 8 3.55 19.06 1.60
C GLY A 8 3.41 19.30 3.12
N PRO A 9 4.17 20.25 3.69
CA PRO A 9 4.23 20.51 5.13
C PRO A 9 2.87 20.89 5.75
N ASP A 10 1.87 21.26 4.95
CA ASP A 10 0.58 21.80 5.43
C ASP A 10 -0.37 20.74 6.00
N SER A 11 -0.33 19.49 5.53
CA SER A 11 -1.27 18.46 6.01
C SER A 11 -0.96 17.94 7.42
N LEU A 12 0.29 18.07 7.88
CA LEU A 12 0.69 17.66 9.23
C LEU A 12 0.43 18.77 10.26
N GLN A 13 0.36 20.03 9.81
CA GLN A 13 0.08 21.18 10.67
C GLN A 13 -1.36 21.15 11.21
N SER A 14 -2.32 20.63 10.44
CA SER A 14 -3.73 20.51 10.86
C SER A 14 -4.01 19.34 11.79
N LYS A 15 -3.04 18.45 12.05
CA LYS A 15 -3.21 17.29 12.92
C LYS A 15 -2.98 17.64 14.39
N THR A 16 -3.74 16.99 15.26
CA THR A 16 -3.57 17.09 16.72
C THR A 16 -2.30 16.38 17.16
N ASP A 17 -1.77 16.75 18.32
CA ASP A 17 -0.54 16.14 18.85
C ASP A 17 -0.71 14.65 19.12
N ALA A 18 -1.90 14.21 19.55
CA ALA A 18 -2.24 12.81 19.73
C ALA A 18 -2.17 12.01 18.41
N GLU A 19 -2.67 12.58 17.31
CA GLU A 19 -2.59 11.94 15.99
C GLU A 19 -1.15 11.85 15.48
N LEU A 20 -0.36 12.91 15.66
CA LEU A 20 1.06 12.91 15.26
C LEU A 20 1.86 11.89 16.08
N LEU A 21 1.54 11.75 17.37
CA LEU A 21 2.16 10.79 18.27
C LEU A 21 1.79 9.35 17.89
N PHE A 22 0.53 9.10 17.52
CA PHE A 22 0.09 7.81 17.00
C PHE A 22 0.83 7.40 15.72
N LEU A 23 1.02 8.34 14.78
CA LEU A 23 1.83 8.12 13.57
C LEU A 23 3.28 7.75 13.89
N ALA A 24 3.87 8.41 14.89
CA ALA A 24 5.27 8.20 15.28
C ALA A 24 5.50 6.86 16.03
N GLN A 25 4.50 6.41 16.81
CA GLN A 25 4.52 5.16 17.57
C GLN A 25 4.29 3.91 16.72
N ASN A 26 3.67 4.06 15.55
CA ASN A 26 3.26 2.94 14.72
C ASN A 26 3.94 2.95 13.33
N PRO A 27 5.28 2.97 13.26
CA PRO A 27 6.00 3.19 12.01
C PRO A 27 5.78 2.11 10.95
N SER A 28 5.39 0.89 11.34
CA SER A 28 5.11 -0.23 10.43
C SER A 28 3.88 -0.03 9.56
N PHE A 29 2.91 0.78 10.01
CA PHE A 29 1.65 1.01 9.28
C PHE A 29 1.71 2.21 8.33
N TYR A 30 2.80 3.00 8.36
CA TYR A 30 2.91 4.26 7.63
C TYR A 30 4.17 4.35 6.77
N HIS A 31 4.19 5.29 5.82
CA HIS A 31 5.37 5.54 5.01
C HIS A 31 6.49 6.17 5.87
N PRO A 32 7.76 5.77 5.71
CA PRO A 32 8.87 6.28 6.53
C PRO A 32 9.00 7.81 6.49
N ASP A 33 8.72 8.43 5.35
CA ASP A 33 8.74 9.89 5.20
C ASP A 33 7.65 10.60 6.01
N LEU A 34 6.46 10.00 6.12
CA LEU A 34 5.35 10.55 6.89
C LEU A 34 5.61 10.42 8.39
N VAL A 35 6.17 9.29 8.82
CA VAL A 35 6.63 9.07 10.20
C VAL A 35 7.72 10.08 10.56
N ARG A 36 8.69 10.29 9.66
CA ARG A 36 9.79 11.26 9.85
C ARG A 36 9.27 12.69 9.94
N ALA A 37 8.36 13.08 9.05
CA ALA A 37 7.76 14.41 9.07
C ALA A 37 6.87 14.62 10.30
N ALA A 38 6.12 13.61 10.75
CA ALA A 38 5.36 13.67 12.00
C ALA A 38 6.26 13.84 13.24
N ARG A 39 7.41 13.14 13.30
CA ARG A 39 8.39 13.30 14.38
C ARG A 39 9.02 14.70 14.39
N GLN A 40 9.30 15.26 13.21
CA GLN A 40 9.82 16.63 13.09
C GLN A 40 8.80 17.67 13.56
N GLU A 41 7.52 17.49 13.22
CA GLU A 41 6.45 18.39 13.65
C GLU A 41 6.20 18.28 15.17
N LEU A 42 6.24 17.08 15.76
CA LEU A 42 6.19 16.91 17.23
C LEU A 42 7.36 17.60 17.94
N ALA A 43 8.57 17.47 17.40
CA ALA A 43 9.75 18.14 17.94
C ALA A 43 9.63 19.67 17.83
N ARG A 44 9.08 20.19 16.73
CA ARG A 44 8.79 21.62 16.56
C ARG A 44 7.78 22.13 17.59
N ARG A 45 6.81 21.30 17.98
CA ARG A 45 5.79 21.60 18.99
C ARG A 45 6.25 21.38 20.44
N GLY A 46 7.49 20.91 20.64
CA GLY A 46 8.03 20.63 21.98
C GLY A 46 7.38 19.43 22.68
N VAL A 47 6.67 18.57 21.93
CA VAL A 47 6.05 17.36 22.47
C VAL A 47 7.12 16.27 22.53
N ALA A 48 7.52 15.90 23.76
CA ALA A 48 8.46 14.80 23.97
C ALA A 48 7.82 13.49 23.49
N LEU A 49 8.50 12.81 22.57
CA LEU A 49 8.12 11.45 22.18
C LEU A 49 8.35 10.53 23.40
N PRO A 50 7.34 9.77 23.86
CA PRO A 50 7.60 8.72 24.82
C PRO A 50 8.57 7.73 24.17
N VAL A 51 9.74 7.59 24.80
CA VAL A 51 10.74 6.59 24.43
C VAL A 51 10.04 5.23 24.48
N ALA A 52 9.96 4.54 23.35
CA ALA A 52 9.45 3.18 23.32
C ALA A 52 10.25 2.33 24.32
N PRO A 53 9.63 1.42 25.09
CA PRO A 53 10.36 0.61 26.05
C PRO A 53 11.42 -0.20 25.28
N ALA A 54 12.68 0.14 25.53
CA ALA A 54 13.80 -0.66 25.09
C ALA A 54 13.76 -2.00 25.85
N PRO A 55 14.10 -3.12 25.20
CA PRO A 55 14.26 -4.39 25.90
C PRO A 55 15.30 -4.22 27.00
N GLU A 56 14.93 -4.64 28.21
CA GLU A 56 15.73 -4.56 29.43
C GLU A 56 17.13 -5.16 29.22
N THR A 57 18.18 -4.37 29.48
CA THR A 57 19.37 -4.88 30.15
C THR A 57 20.22 -3.75 30.74
N ALA A 58 20.46 -3.88 32.05
CA ALA A 58 21.58 -3.39 32.86
C ALA A 58 21.61 -1.93 33.36
N GLN A 59 21.84 -1.83 34.68
CA GLN A 59 21.73 -0.73 35.63
C GLN A 59 22.88 0.32 35.63
N ALA A 60 22.58 1.41 36.37
CA ALA A 60 23.45 2.35 37.10
C ALA A 60 24.10 3.48 36.25
N THR A 61 24.04 4.77 36.60
CA THR A 61 24.26 5.41 37.91
C THR A 61 23.67 6.84 37.93
N ASP A 62 23.28 7.33 39.10
CA ASP A 62 22.95 8.73 39.42
C ASP A 62 24.12 9.71 39.16
N GLU A 63 23.83 10.89 38.62
CA GLU A 63 24.24 12.19 39.21
C GLU A 63 23.45 13.36 38.60
N PRO A 64 23.10 14.39 39.39
CA PRO A 64 22.44 15.61 38.92
C PRO A 64 23.47 16.69 38.61
N ASP A 65 23.26 17.52 37.58
CA ASP A 65 23.78 18.89 37.62
C ASP A 65 23.03 19.85 36.69
N ASP A 66 22.43 20.85 37.32
CA ASP A 66 21.84 22.06 36.74
C ASP A 66 22.97 23.04 36.41
N VAL A 67 23.15 23.45 35.15
CA VAL A 67 24.03 24.60 34.80
C VAL A 67 23.42 25.47 33.68
N PRO A 68 23.35 26.81 33.86
CA PRO A 68 22.57 27.74 33.04
C PRO A 68 23.17 28.07 31.64
N PRO A 69 22.38 28.69 30.74
CA PRO A 69 22.77 28.91 29.34
C PRO A 69 23.89 29.95 29.15
N ARG A 70 25.07 29.51 28.70
CA ARG A 70 26.23 30.38 28.34
C ARG A 70 26.16 30.90 26.89
N ARG A 71 25.86 32.19 26.76
CA ARG A 71 25.76 33.05 25.55
C ARG A 71 27.07 33.28 24.76
N TRP A 72 27.94 32.30 24.57
CA TRP A 72 29.27 32.48 23.91
C TRP A 72 29.53 31.61 22.67
N GLN A 73 28.50 30.97 22.09
CA GLN A 73 28.68 30.05 20.94
C GLN A 73 28.69 30.72 19.55
N LEU A 74 28.40 32.03 19.46
CA LEU A 74 28.32 32.74 18.19
C LEU A 74 29.65 32.94 17.41
N PRO A 75 30.84 33.07 18.04
CA PRO A 75 32.07 33.20 17.26
C PRO A 75 32.64 31.85 16.78
N ALA A 76 32.24 30.71 17.36
CA ALA A 76 32.76 29.39 16.99
C ALA A 76 32.16 28.84 15.68
N LEU A 77 30.89 29.16 15.39
CA LEU A 77 30.21 28.74 14.16
C LEU A 77 30.77 29.41 12.89
N LEU A 78 31.28 30.64 13.02
CA LEU A 78 31.80 31.43 11.90
C LEU A 78 33.17 30.93 11.41
N LEU A 79 34.03 30.45 12.32
CA LEU A 79 35.31 29.83 11.98
C LEU A 79 35.14 28.43 11.35
N GLY A 80 34.15 27.66 11.78
CA GLY A 80 33.85 26.34 11.20
C GLY A 80 33.39 26.42 9.74
N LEU A 81 32.58 27.44 9.39
CA LEU A 81 32.08 27.65 8.02
C LEU A 81 33.19 28.11 7.06
N LEU A 82 34.15 28.91 7.52
CA LEU A 82 35.27 29.37 6.69
C LEU A 82 36.24 28.21 6.35
N GLY A 83 36.47 27.29 7.29
CA GLY A 83 37.28 26.10 7.06
C GLY A 83 36.66 25.13 6.05
N LEU A 84 35.34 24.95 6.08
CA LEU A 84 34.63 24.06 5.15
C LEU A 84 34.66 24.60 3.71
N ALA A 85 34.56 25.93 3.54
CA ALA A 85 34.63 26.57 2.22
C ALA A 85 36.04 26.45 1.60
N ALA A 86 37.10 26.58 2.39
CA ALA A 86 38.47 26.40 1.93
C ALA A 86 38.77 24.93 1.55
N ALA A 87 38.23 23.97 2.31
CA ALA A 87 38.39 22.53 2.02
C ALA A 87 37.68 22.10 0.73
N LEU A 88 36.53 22.70 0.39
CA LEU A 88 35.83 22.47 -0.87
C LEU A 88 36.51 23.15 -2.06
N TYR A 89 37.16 24.30 -1.85
CA TYR A 89 37.84 25.04 -2.90
C TYR A 89 39.14 24.39 -3.37
N TRP A 90 39.84 23.64 -2.49
CA TRP A 90 41.05 22.88 -2.83
C TRP A 90 40.81 21.41 -3.16
N TRP A 91 39.55 20.95 -3.19
CA TRP A 91 39.29 19.58 -3.61
C TRP A 91 39.53 19.47 -5.13
N PRO A 92 40.49 18.64 -5.58
CA PRO A 92 40.77 18.49 -6.99
C PRO A 92 39.55 17.84 -7.65
N VAL A 93 38.88 18.59 -8.53
CA VAL A 93 37.92 18.05 -9.50
C VAL A 93 38.73 17.26 -10.53
N GLY A 94 39.21 16.09 -10.10
CA GLY A 94 39.90 15.15 -10.96
C GLY A 94 38.91 14.59 -11.96
N ASN A 95 39.06 15.01 -13.22
CA ASN A 95 38.55 14.30 -14.39
C ASN A 95 39.13 12.88 -14.40
N LYS A 96 38.52 11.97 -13.64
CA LYS A 96 38.83 10.54 -13.68
C LYS A 96 38.22 10.01 -14.96
N ASN A 97 39.03 9.95 -16.01
CA ASN A 97 38.74 9.19 -17.21
C ASN A 97 38.56 7.71 -16.81
N TRP A 98 37.32 7.23 -16.74
CA TRP A 98 36.97 5.82 -16.43
C TRP A 98 37.24 4.89 -17.62
N LYS A 99 38.35 5.07 -18.33
CA LYS A 99 38.76 4.15 -19.38
C LYS A 99 39.36 2.90 -18.73
N ASN A 100 38.57 1.83 -18.81
CA ASN A 100 38.99 0.44 -18.94
C ASN A 100 39.94 -0.12 -17.87
N LYS A 101 39.34 -0.54 -16.75
CA LYS A 101 39.83 -1.70 -15.99
C LYS A 101 38.66 -2.63 -15.66
N LEU A 102 38.03 -3.17 -16.71
CA LEU A 102 37.20 -4.36 -16.59
C LEU A 102 38.10 -5.55 -16.92
N GLY A 103 38.54 -6.27 -15.89
CA GLY A 103 39.03 -7.63 -16.08
C GLY A 103 37.94 -8.52 -16.71
N PRO A 104 38.28 -9.72 -17.20
CA PRO A 104 37.32 -10.61 -17.83
C PRO A 104 36.11 -10.83 -16.92
N VAL A 105 34.97 -10.24 -17.31
CA VAL A 105 33.69 -10.44 -16.64
C VAL A 105 33.34 -11.91 -16.84
N PRO A 106 33.13 -12.69 -15.78
CA PRO A 106 32.71 -14.08 -15.92
C PRO A 106 31.45 -14.10 -16.78
N LYS A 107 31.42 -14.94 -17.82
CA LYS A 107 30.25 -15.12 -18.68
C LYS A 107 29.06 -15.45 -17.79
N ARG A 108 28.19 -14.46 -17.56
CA ARG A 108 26.92 -14.67 -16.88
C ARG A 108 26.08 -15.50 -17.84
N GLU A 109 25.85 -16.75 -17.46
CA GLU A 109 24.94 -17.61 -18.19
C GLU A 109 23.54 -16.98 -18.12
N LEU A 110 22.97 -16.71 -19.29
CA LEU A 110 21.62 -16.18 -19.41
C LEU A 110 20.68 -17.35 -19.12
N VAL A 111 20.28 -17.50 -17.86
CA VAL A 111 19.21 -18.42 -17.49
C VAL A 111 17.92 -17.86 -18.08
N ALA A 112 17.30 -18.60 -19.00
CA ALA A 112 15.99 -18.27 -19.52
C ALA A 112 14.99 -18.29 -18.35
N VAL A 113 14.59 -17.12 -17.88
CA VAL A 113 13.55 -16.99 -16.85
C VAL A 113 12.20 -17.17 -17.56
N PRO A 114 11.40 -18.18 -17.23
CA PRO A 114 10.06 -18.32 -17.79
C PRO A 114 9.27 -17.05 -17.43
N THR A 115 8.70 -16.40 -18.45
CA THR A 115 7.88 -15.19 -18.27
C THR A 115 6.44 -15.49 -18.68
N HIS A 116 5.60 -15.84 -17.72
CA HIS A 116 4.15 -15.78 -17.93
C HIS A 116 3.68 -14.34 -17.79
N VAL A 117 3.24 -13.76 -18.90
CA VAL A 117 2.73 -12.39 -18.95
C VAL A 117 1.33 -12.37 -18.35
N LEU A 118 1.09 -11.43 -17.42
CA LEU A 118 -0.24 -11.17 -16.89
C LEU A 118 -1.18 -10.71 -18.03
N PRO A 119 -2.41 -11.26 -18.13
CA PRO A 119 -3.37 -10.79 -19.12
C PRO A 119 -3.66 -9.30 -18.99
N SER A 120 -4.03 -8.66 -20.11
CA SER A 120 -4.58 -7.30 -20.06
C SER A 120 -6.05 -7.36 -19.65
N PHE A 121 -6.47 -6.38 -18.84
CA PHE A 121 -7.85 -6.28 -18.33
C PHE A 121 -8.52 -4.97 -18.77
N ASP A 122 -8.05 -4.35 -19.85
CA ASP A 122 -8.46 -3.00 -20.24
C ASP A 122 -9.92 -2.95 -20.70
N SER A 123 -10.37 -3.96 -21.44
CA SER A 123 -11.76 -4.07 -21.89
C SER A 123 -12.72 -4.25 -20.71
N LEU A 124 -12.39 -5.17 -19.79
CA LEU A 124 -13.17 -5.42 -18.58
C LEU A 124 -13.23 -4.17 -17.68
N THR A 125 -12.08 -3.53 -17.48
CA THR A 125 -11.98 -2.29 -16.69
C THR A 125 -12.83 -1.18 -17.32
N THR A 126 -12.79 -1.02 -18.64
CA THR A 126 -13.59 -0.02 -19.35
C THR A 126 -15.09 -0.29 -19.21
N ALA A 127 -15.51 -1.56 -19.32
CA ALA A 127 -16.90 -1.95 -19.13
C ALA A 127 -17.39 -1.67 -17.69
N GLN A 128 -16.57 -2.01 -16.68
CA GLN A 128 -16.87 -1.72 -15.27
C GLN A 128 -17.00 -0.21 -15.03
N LEU A 129 -16.08 0.59 -15.56
CA LEU A 129 -16.13 2.05 -15.46
C LEU A 129 -17.37 2.66 -16.13
N GLY A 130 -17.81 2.09 -17.26
CA GLY A 130 -19.02 2.55 -17.95
C GLY A 130 -20.31 2.37 -17.13
N GLN A 131 -20.34 1.40 -16.21
CA GLN A 131 -21.51 1.13 -15.37
C GLN A 131 -21.60 2.07 -14.15
N MET A 132 -20.46 2.55 -13.65
CA MET A 132 -20.42 3.29 -12.38
C MET A 132 -21.17 4.64 -12.39
N PRO A 133 -21.17 5.44 -13.48
CA PRO A 133 -21.98 6.65 -13.55
C PRO A 133 -23.46 6.40 -13.34
N ALA A 134 -24.01 5.32 -13.90
CA ALA A 134 -25.44 5.03 -13.84
C ALA A 134 -25.92 4.74 -12.42
N THR A 135 -25.02 4.29 -11.54
CA THR A 135 -25.36 3.95 -10.16
C THR A 135 -25.26 5.15 -9.22
N LEU A 136 -24.82 6.32 -9.67
CA LEU A 136 -24.74 7.54 -8.86
C LEU A 136 -26.07 8.33 -8.86
N PRO A 137 -26.42 9.01 -7.75
CA PRO A 137 -27.57 9.92 -7.72
C PRO A 137 -27.48 11.01 -8.79
N THR A 138 -28.62 11.37 -9.40
CA THR A 138 -28.71 12.47 -10.39
C THR A 138 -28.02 13.78 -9.98
N PRO A 139 -28.14 14.29 -8.73
CA PRO A 139 -27.43 15.52 -8.35
C PRO A 139 -25.91 15.34 -8.41
N GLU A 140 -25.38 14.20 -7.98
CA GLU A 140 -23.92 13.94 -8.03
C GLU A 140 -23.40 13.73 -9.45
N ARG A 141 -24.23 13.19 -10.35
CA ARG A 141 -23.87 13.00 -11.78
C ARG A 141 -23.68 14.32 -12.53
N ARG A 142 -24.24 15.44 -12.02
CA ARG A 142 -24.07 16.77 -12.64
C ARG A 142 -22.70 17.38 -12.35
N ASP A 143 -22.04 16.96 -11.28
CA ASP A 143 -20.68 17.39 -10.95
C ASP A 143 -19.65 16.60 -11.77
N THR A 144 -19.40 17.07 -12.99
CA THR A 144 -18.48 16.43 -13.93
C THR A 144 -17.03 16.40 -13.43
N THR A 145 -16.65 17.34 -12.55
CA THR A 145 -15.30 17.40 -11.99
C THR A 145 -15.09 16.33 -10.93
N ALA A 146 -16.00 16.24 -9.95
CA ALA A 146 -15.97 15.18 -8.94
C ALA A 146 -16.13 13.80 -9.61
N GLN A 147 -17.02 13.67 -10.59
CA GLN A 147 -17.21 12.43 -11.34
C GLN A 147 -15.94 11.99 -12.07
N ARG A 148 -15.23 12.91 -12.74
CA ARG A 148 -13.98 12.59 -13.42
C ARG A 148 -12.92 12.09 -12.44
N LYS A 149 -12.75 12.76 -11.29
CA LYS A 149 -11.83 12.31 -10.24
C LYS A 149 -12.20 10.93 -9.71
N PHE A 150 -13.47 10.72 -9.41
CA PHE A 150 -14.00 9.44 -8.97
C PHE A 150 -13.71 8.32 -9.98
N LEU A 151 -13.95 8.54 -11.26
CA LEU A 151 -13.68 7.54 -12.31
C LEU A 151 -12.17 7.26 -12.49
N LEU A 152 -11.30 8.25 -12.27
CA LEU A 152 -9.85 8.03 -12.28
C LEU A 152 -9.39 7.13 -11.12
N LEU A 153 -9.95 7.35 -9.92
CA LEU A 153 -9.69 6.48 -8.76
C LEU A 153 -10.24 5.07 -9.00
N ALA A 154 -11.47 5.00 -9.50
CA ALA A 154 -12.12 3.73 -9.83
C ALA A 154 -11.35 2.95 -10.89
N ARG A 155 -10.75 3.62 -11.89
CA ARG A 155 -9.92 2.95 -12.90
C ARG A 155 -8.74 2.24 -12.27
N ARG A 156 -7.99 2.95 -11.42
CA ARG A 156 -6.84 2.38 -10.69
C ARG A 156 -7.25 1.21 -9.80
N PHE A 157 -8.40 1.34 -9.15
CA PHE A 157 -9.00 0.25 -8.37
C PHE A 157 -9.29 -0.97 -9.24
N TRP A 158 -10.02 -0.81 -10.35
CA TRP A 158 -10.40 -1.93 -11.21
C TRP A 158 -9.21 -2.60 -11.90
N GLU A 159 -8.19 -1.85 -12.28
CA GLU A 159 -6.96 -2.41 -12.84
C GLU A 159 -6.22 -3.30 -11.83
N ALA A 160 -6.17 -2.91 -10.56
CA ALA A 160 -5.55 -3.71 -9.50
C ALA A 160 -6.44 -4.90 -9.09
N GLU A 161 -7.75 -4.67 -8.99
CA GLU A 161 -8.73 -5.68 -8.59
C GLU A 161 -8.84 -6.81 -9.62
N ASN A 162 -8.97 -6.49 -10.92
CA ASN A 162 -9.09 -7.51 -11.96
C ASN A 162 -7.83 -8.39 -12.04
N GLN A 163 -6.64 -7.82 -11.81
CA GLN A 163 -5.39 -8.58 -11.70
C GLN A 163 -5.34 -9.45 -10.44
N SER A 164 -5.81 -8.92 -9.31
CA SER A 164 -5.87 -9.68 -8.05
C SER A 164 -6.84 -10.86 -8.14
N ASP A 165 -8.01 -10.64 -8.74
CA ASP A 165 -9.02 -11.67 -8.99
C ASP A 165 -8.43 -12.77 -9.90
N TYR A 166 -7.74 -12.39 -10.98
CA TYR A 166 -7.05 -13.36 -11.83
C TYR A 166 -6.04 -14.21 -11.06
N LEU A 167 -5.16 -13.60 -10.26
CA LEU A 167 -4.17 -14.34 -9.46
C LEU A 167 -4.82 -15.26 -8.44
N TYR A 168 -5.91 -14.81 -7.81
CA TYR A 168 -6.71 -15.64 -6.92
C TYR A 168 -7.30 -16.85 -7.65
N GLN A 169 -7.87 -16.66 -8.84
CA GLN A 169 -8.42 -17.76 -9.64
C GLN A 169 -7.34 -18.74 -10.12
N GLN A 170 -6.14 -18.27 -10.47
CA GLN A 170 -5.01 -19.15 -10.81
C GLN A 170 -4.60 -20.01 -9.59
N ALA A 171 -4.53 -19.40 -8.41
CA ALA A 171 -4.21 -20.10 -7.18
C ALA A 171 -5.30 -21.13 -6.83
N LEU A 172 -6.58 -20.76 -6.97
CA LEU A 172 -7.73 -21.65 -6.73
C LEU A 172 -7.73 -22.85 -7.68
N ALA A 173 -7.36 -22.62 -8.94
CA ALA A 173 -7.27 -23.66 -9.96
C ALA A 173 -5.97 -24.49 -9.88
N ALA A 174 -5.09 -24.24 -8.90
CA ALA A 174 -3.75 -24.82 -8.79
C ALA A 174 -2.90 -24.65 -10.06
N ARG A 175 -3.06 -23.53 -10.77
CA ARG A 175 -2.38 -23.18 -12.02
C ARG A 175 -1.25 -22.15 -11.86
N ILE A 176 -0.75 -22.00 -10.64
CA ILE A 176 0.34 -21.06 -10.34
C ILE A 176 1.70 -21.72 -10.62
N ASP A 177 2.63 -20.93 -11.14
CA ASP A 177 4.00 -21.35 -11.47
C ASP A 177 5.04 -20.52 -10.69
N SER A 178 6.32 -20.69 -11.01
CA SER A 178 7.42 -19.96 -10.37
C SER A 178 7.38 -18.45 -10.58
N THR A 179 6.57 -17.94 -11.52
CA THR A 179 6.42 -16.50 -11.77
C THR A 179 5.39 -15.85 -10.84
N PHE A 180 4.58 -16.65 -10.13
CA PHE A 180 3.49 -16.19 -9.27
C PHE A 180 3.93 -15.12 -8.25
N PRO A 181 5.03 -15.26 -7.49
CA PRO A 181 5.47 -14.23 -6.56
C PRO A 181 5.76 -12.88 -7.23
N GLY A 182 6.36 -12.90 -8.42
CA GLY A 182 6.66 -11.69 -9.20
C GLY A 182 5.38 -11.03 -9.72
N GLN A 183 4.42 -11.82 -10.17
CA GLN A 183 3.11 -11.31 -10.58
C GLN A 183 2.36 -10.68 -9.39
N VAL A 184 2.42 -11.30 -8.21
CA VAL A 184 1.86 -10.73 -6.97
C VAL A 184 2.52 -9.39 -6.64
N ASP A 185 3.84 -9.26 -6.74
CA ASP A 185 4.54 -7.99 -6.48
C ASP A 185 4.10 -6.87 -7.41
N LEU A 186 3.93 -7.18 -8.71
CA LEU A 186 3.42 -6.22 -9.70
C LEU A 186 2.00 -5.76 -9.35
N THR A 187 1.13 -6.67 -8.89
CA THR A 187 -0.22 -6.31 -8.46
C THR A 187 -0.21 -5.52 -7.15
N LEU A 188 0.65 -5.88 -6.18
CA LEU A 188 0.85 -5.13 -4.94
C LEU A 188 1.35 -3.70 -5.18
N ASP A 189 2.21 -3.48 -6.19
CA ASP A 189 2.63 -2.16 -6.62
C ASP A 189 1.44 -1.30 -7.07
N LYS A 190 0.50 -1.88 -7.82
CA LYS A 190 -0.73 -1.17 -8.24
C LYS A 190 -1.58 -0.78 -7.05
N TRP A 191 -1.78 -1.70 -6.10
CA TRP A 191 -2.50 -1.39 -4.87
C TRP A 191 -1.83 -0.28 -4.07
N ARG A 192 -0.49 -0.31 -3.92
CA ARG A 192 0.26 0.75 -3.24
C ARG A 192 0.04 2.12 -3.88
N ARG A 193 0.08 2.20 -5.21
CA ARG A 193 -0.18 3.44 -5.99
C ARG A 193 -1.61 3.93 -5.86
N LEU A 194 -2.59 3.04 -5.71
CA LEU A 194 -3.97 3.42 -5.43
C LEU A 194 -4.07 3.97 -4.00
N THR A 195 -3.64 3.20 -3.00
CA THR A 195 -3.78 3.56 -1.59
C THR A 195 -3.08 4.88 -1.26
N SER A 196 -1.94 5.17 -1.88
CA SER A 196 -1.26 6.45 -1.69
C SER A 196 -2.09 7.65 -2.15
N VAL A 197 -2.93 7.48 -3.17
CA VAL A 197 -3.82 8.53 -3.68
C VAL A 197 -5.13 8.58 -2.89
N LEU A 198 -5.60 7.46 -2.37
CA LEU A 198 -6.84 7.41 -1.58
C LEU A 198 -6.76 8.15 -0.24
N VAL A 199 -5.55 8.42 0.26
CA VAL A 199 -5.34 9.18 1.51
C VAL A 199 -5.70 10.67 1.36
N TYR A 200 -5.69 11.22 0.15
CA TYR A 200 -5.99 12.64 -0.07
C TYR A 200 -7.50 12.93 -0.06
N ASP A 201 -7.86 14.12 0.41
CA ASP A 201 -9.22 14.65 0.22
C ASP A 201 -9.41 15.10 -1.24
N HIS A 202 -10.28 14.38 -1.96
CA HIS A 202 -10.57 14.62 -3.36
C HIS A 202 -11.72 15.62 -3.58
N LYS A 203 -12.37 16.10 -2.51
CA LYS A 203 -13.60 16.90 -2.53
C LYS A 203 -14.69 16.24 -3.36
N LEU A 204 -14.94 14.96 -3.10
CA LEU A 204 -15.96 14.18 -3.79
C LEU A 204 -17.33 14.37 -3.12
N GLN A 205 -18.38 14.19 -3.92
CA GLN A 205 -19.75 14.15 -3.41
C GLN A 205 -19.95 12.95 -2.46
N PRO A 206 -20.93 12.99 -1.53
CA PRO A 206 -21.05 11.99 -0.46
C PRO A 206 -21.11 10.53 -0.94
N THR A 207 -21.87 10.22 -2.00
CA THR A 207 -21.96 8.84 -2.49
C THR A 207 -20.66 8.40 -3.16
N MET A 208 -20.01 9.27 -3.93
CA MET A 208 -18.68 9.00 -4.49
C MET A 208 -17.63 8.76 -3.39
N SER A 209 -17.63 9.58 -2.33
CA SER A 209 -16.76 9.43 -1.16
C SER A 209 -16.98 8.09 -0.45
N ALA A 210 -18.23 7.69 -0.22
CA ALA A 210 -18.56 6.41 0.38
C ALA A 210 -18.06 5.22 -0.47
N ARG A 211 -18.18 5.31 -1.80
CA ARG A 211 -17.64 4.28 -2.71
C ARG A 211 -16.13 4.22 -2.70
N VAL A 212 -15.46 5.38 -2.63
CA VAL A 212 -14.01 5.44 -2.50
C VAL A 212 -13.55 4.83 -1.18
N ALA A 213 -14.28 5.04 -0.09
CA ALA A 213 -14.03 4.35 1.18
C ALA A 213 -14.16 2.82 1.04
N SER A 214 -15.17 2.33 0.33
CA SER A 214 -15.30 0.90 0.02
C SER A 214 -14.14 0.36 -0.84
N MET A 215 -13.67 1.13 -1.83
CA MET A 215 -12.48 0.78 -2.62
C MET A 215 -11.22 0.73 -1.75
N HIS A 216 -11.07 1.67 -0.82
CA HIS A 216 -9.96 1.69 0.12
C HIS A 216 -9.97 0.44 1.02
N HIS A 217 -11.13 0.10 1.57
CA HIS A 217 -11.28 -1.10 2.39
C HIS A 217 -10.96 -2.38 1.59
N ALA A 218 -11.50 -2.52 0.38
CA ALA A 218 -11.18 -3.65 -0.51
C ALA A 218 -9.68 -3.71 -0.86
N ALA A 219 -9.03 -2.56 -1.07
CA ALA A 219 -7.59 -2.50 -1.32
C ALA A 219 -6.75 -3.00 -0.14
N LEU A 220 -7.14 -2.68 1.10
CA LEU A 220 -6.47 -3.19 2.29
C LEU A 220 -6.59 -4.71 2.38
N VAL A 221 -7.81 -5.24 2.20
CA VAL A 221 -8.05 -6.69 2.21
C VAL A 221 -7.25 -7.39 1.12
N ARG A 222 -7.27 -6.88 -0.12
CA ARG A 222 -6.53 -7.48 -1.24
C ARG A 222 -5.03 -7.47 -1.04
N ARG A 223 -4.46 -6.39 -0.49
CA ARG A 223 -3.02 -6.34 -0.18
C ARG A 223 -2.62 -7.40 0.83
N GLU A 224 -3.41 -7.56 1.88
CA GLU A 224 -3.17 -8.60 2.89
C GLU A 224 -3.29 -10.00 2.26
N THR A 225 -4.38 -10.26 1.54
CA THR A 225 -4.60 -11.55 0.86
C THR A 225 -3.45 -11.91 -0.06
N LEU A 226 -3.02 -10.99 -0.94
CA LEU A 226 -1.91 -11.22 -1.86
C LEU A 226 -0.57 -11.44 -1.14
N THR A 227 -0.30 -10.68 -0.09
CA THR A 227 0.92 -10.82 0.71
C THR A 227 0.98 -12.19 1.37
N THR A 228 -0.13 -12.64 1.96
CA THR A 228 -0.24 -13.96 2.59
C THR A 228 -0.17 -15.09 1.56
N MET A 229 -0.86 -14.98 0.43
CA MET A 229 -0.77 -15.96 -0.68
C MET A 229 0.68 -16.14 -1.14
N LYS A 230 1.41 -15.04 -1.33
CA LYS A 230 2.83 -15.07 -1.71
C LYS A 230 3.68 -15.71 -0.61
N GLY A 231 3.48 -15.35 0.65
CA GLY A 231 4.20 -15.93 1.78
C GLY A 231 4.01 -17.44 1.90
N LEU A 232 2.76 -17.91 1.76
CA LEU A 232 2.41 -19.32 1.76
C LEU A 232 3.10 -20.06 0.61
N TYR A 233 3.01 -19.53 -0.61
CA TYR A 233 3.68 -20.10 -1.78
C TYR A 233 5.19 -20.25 -1.58
N LEU A 234 5.86 -19.19 -1.11
CA LEU A 234 7.31 -19.20 -0.88
C LEU A 234 7.71 -20.17 0.24
N SER A 235 6.82 -20.45 1.18
CA SER A 235 7.02 -21.44 2.24
C SER A 235 6.69 -22.89 1.82
N GLY A 236 6.35 -23.13 0.55
CA GLY A 236 5.94 -24.45 0.06
C GLY A 236 4.56 -24.90 0.54
N ARG A 237 3.73 -23.97 1.04
CA ARG A 237 2.35 -24.22 1.48
C ARG A 237 1.37 -23.86 0.36
N PRO A 238 0.15 -24.44 0.37
CA PRO A 238 -0.91 -24.02 -0.53
C PRO A 238 -1.13 -22.50 -0.43
N PRO A 239 -1.20 -21.77 -1.55
CA PRO A 239 -1.33 -20.31 -1.58
C PRO A 239 -2.67 -19.81 -1.02
N LEU A 240 -3.67 -20.70 -0.90
CA LEU A 240 -5.00 -20.38 -0.41
C LEU A 240 -5.32 -21.27 0.80
N ASP A 241 -5.75 -20.63 1.87
CA ASP A 241 -6.39 -21.27 3.01
C ASP A 241 -7.85 -20.80 3.11
N GLN A 242 -8.60 -21.37 4.06
CA GLN A 242 -10.02 -21.03 4.25
C GLN A 242 -10.22 -19.55 4.62
N GLY A 243 -9.29 -18.95 5.38
CA GLY A 243 -9.36 -17.53 5.76
C GLY A 243 -9.23 -16.60 4.56
N LEU A 244 -8.29 -16.89 3.65
CA LEU A 244 -8.11 -16.15 2.41
C LEU A 244 -9.33 -16.27 1.48
N MET A 245 -10.01 -17.42 1.49
CA MET A 245 -11.28 -17.57 0.76
C MET A 245 -12.38 -16.67 1.33
N TYR A 246 -12.50 -16.55 2.65
CA TYR A 246 -13.45 -15.62 3.29
C TYR A 246 -13.14 -14.14 2.98
N PHE A 247 -11.85 -13.77 2.94
CA PHE A 247 -11.46 -12.42 2.54
C PHE A 247 -11.81 -12.13 1.08
N ASN A 248 -11.60 -13.10 0.19
CA ASN A 248 -12.00 -12.96 -1.21
C ASN A 248 -13.52 -12.80 -1.39
N ASP A 249 -14.32 -13.53 -0.61
CA ASP A 249 -15.78 -13.37 -0.59
C ASP A 249 -16.21 -11.97 -0.17
N SER A 250 -15.58 -11.43 0.86
CA SER A 250 -15.83 -10.06 1.33
C SER A 250 -15.55 -9.03 0.23
N VAL A 251 -14.44 -9.18 -0.48
CA VAL A 251 -14.10 -8.32 -1.62
C VAL A 251 -15.07 -8.51 -2.78
N THR A 252 -15.51 -9.74 -3.05
CA THR A 252 -16.50 -10.03 -4.10
C THR A 252 -17.83 -9.30 -3.84
N VAL A 253 -18.29 -9.28 -2.58
CA VAL A 253 -19.50 -8.54 -2.20
C VAL A 253 -19.32 -7.04 -2.37
N LEU A 254 -18.15 -6.48 -1.99
CA LEU A 254 -17.83 -5.06 -2.20
C LEU A 254 -17.79 -4.70 -3.68
N ARG A 255 -17.18 -5.56 -4.51
CA ARG A 255 -17.13 -5.43 -5.97
C ARG A 255 -18.53 -5.33 -6.57
N GLN A 256 -19.41 -6.23 -6.18
CA GLN A 256 -20.81 -6.24 -6.61
C GLN A 256 -21.55 -4.99 -6.14
N ALA A 257 -21.30 -4.52 -4.92
CA ALA A 257 -21.88 -3.28 -4.41
C ALA A 257 -21.43 -2.04 -5.23
N LEU A 258 -20.14 -1.97 -5.60
CA LEU A 258 -19.59 -0.89 -6.43
C LEU A 258 -20.19 -0.87 -7.85
N LEU A 259 -20.54 -2.04 -8.39
CA LEU A 259 -21.22 -2.19 -9.67
C LEU A 259 -22.75 -2.01 -9.58
N GLY A 260 -23.28 -1.68 -8.39
CA GLY A 260 -24.71 -1.44 -8.19
C GLY A 260 -25.56 -2.71 -8.14
N VAL A 261 -24.96 -3.89 -7.91
CA VAL A 261 -25.72 -5.12 -7.71
C VAL A 261 -26.53 -5.02 -6.40
N PRO A 262 -27.87 -5.19 -6.45
CA PRO A 262 -28.72 -5.16 -5.26
C PRO A 262 -28.31 -6.23 -4.25
N ALA A 263 -28.43 -5.94 -2.95
CA ALA A 263 -28.00 -6.86 -1.88
C ALA A 263 -28.63 -8.27 -2.01
N ALA A 264 -29.90 -8.35 -2.42
CA ALA A 264 -30.61 -9.62 -2.63
C ALA A 264 -30.07 -10.48 -3.81
N ARG A 265 -29.25 -9.89 -4.70
CA ARG A 265 -28.66 -10.56 -5.88
C ARG A 265 -27.15 -10.73 -5.76
N ARG A 266 -26.57 -10.45 -4.59
CA ARG A 266 -25.12 -10.58 -4.37
C ARG A 266 -24.76 -12.04 -4.12
N ILE A 267 -23.74 -12.50 -4.83
CA ILE A 267 -23.20 -13.85 -4.71
C ILE A 267 -22.18 -13.85 -3.58
N ARG A 268 -22.26 -14.85 -2.70
CA ARG A 268 -21.28 -15.15 -1.65
C ARG A 268 -20.73 -16.55 -1.91
N PRO A 269 -19.62 -16.68 -2.67
CA PRO A 269 -19.14 -17.97 -3.16
C PRO A 269 -19.01 -19.07 -2.07
N MET A 270 -18.54 -18.72 -0.87
CA MET A 270 -18.41 -19.67 0.24
C MET A 270 -19.75 -20.09 0.83
N GLU A 271 -20.74 -19.20 0.90
CA GLU A 271 -22.09 -19.59 1.33
C GLU A 271 -22.76 -20.50 0.31
N GLU A 272 -22.56 -20.25 -0.98
CA GLU A 272 -23.07 -21.12 -2.03
C GLU A 272 -22.40 -22.50 -2.01
N LEU A 273 -21.08 -22.54 -1.83
CA LEU A 273 -20.35 -23.80 -1.70
C LEU A 273 -20.86 -24.59 -0.48
N ARG A 274 -21.00 -23.94 0.67
CA ARG A 274 -21.52 -24.57 1.89
C ARG A 274 -22.92 -25.14 1.68
N ARG A 275 -23.83 -24.38 1.05
CA ARG A 275 -25.18 -24.87 0.73
C ARG A 275 -25.16 -26.08 -0.20
N ARG A 276 -24.24 -26.13 -1.16
CA ARG A 276 -24.10 -27.29 -2.06
C ARG A 276 -23.64 -28.54 -1.31
N VAL A 277 -22.63 -28.39 -0.45
CA VAL A 277 -22.13 -29.48 0.39
C VAL A 277 -23.25 -30.00 1.31
N GLU A 278 -23.94 -29.10 2.02
CA GLU A 278 -25.08 -29.48 2.90
C GLU A 278 -26.22 -30.17 2.12
N ALA A 279 -26.50 -29.72 0.89
CA ALA A 279 -27.51 -30.35 0.04
C ALA A 279 -27.09 -31.73 -0.48
N GLU A 280 -25.81 -31.94 -0.79
CA GLU A 280 -25.27 -33.24 -1.18
C GLU A 280 -25.27 -34.22 -0.01
N GLU A 281 -24.87 -33.77 1.18
CA GLU A 281 -24.95 -34.56 2.41
C GLU A 281 -26.40 -34.97 2.72
N ALA A 282 -27.37 -34.05 2.58
CA ALA A 282 -28.79 -34.36 2.78
C ALA A 282 -29.32 -35.39 1.77
N ARG A 283 -28.86 -35.35 0.52
CA ARG A 283 -29.21 -36.35 -0.52
C ARG A 283 -28.64 -37.72 -0.19
N GLN A 284 -27.41 -37.79 0.32
CA GLN A 284 -26.78 -39.05 0.72
C GLN A 284 -27.43 -39.64 2.00
N ALA A 285 -27.91 -38.79 2.90
CA ALA A 285 -28.57 -39.21 4.14
C ALA A 285 -30.03 -39.68 3.95
N SER A 286 -30.65 -39.38 2.80
CA SER A 286 -32.01 -39.83 2.51
C SER A 286 -31.97 -41.27 1.95
N PRO A 287 -32.50 -42.28 2.67
CA PRO A 287 -32.54 -43.64 2.14
C PRO A 287 -33.35 -43.68 0.85
N GLN A 288 -32.82 -44.36 -0.18
CA GLN A 288 -33.56 -44.63 -1.41
C GLN A 288 -34.76 -45.52 -1.05
N VAL A 289 -35.95 -44.94 -1.04
CA VAL A 289 -37.23 -45.65 -0.89
C VAL A 289 -37.75 -46.04 -2.26
#